data_AF-A0A384JHW7-F1
#
_entry.id   AF-A0A384JHW7-F1
#
_cell.length_a   1.000
_cell.length_b   1.000
_cell.length_c   1.000
_cell.angle_alpha   90.00
_cell.angle_beta   90.00
_cell.angle_gamma   90.00
#
_symmetry.space_group_name_H-M   'P 1'
#
loop_
_entity.id
_entity.type
_entity.pdbx_description
1 polymer ?
#
loop_
_entity_poly.entity_id
_entity_poly.type
_entity_poly.pdbx_seq_one_letter_code
_entity_poly.pdbx_strand_id
1 'polypeptide(L)'
;MNHRPRQGEELPWAKPLSIDLLHKVLQVTFLHPFVAWMIPLCMRAQAMPWHHQAIQYSIGYASLLTMLYFLSILNRQIAYSKAREVDLSEEVIVITGGASGLGLLIAEVYGMRGATVAVLDVRDLESGEARGVSYYKCDVGNREEVARVAVEIERDLGTPTILINNAAIVNGKSLLDLSLDEIEQNFKVNLLGSFYTLKAFLPGLVRAGHGTVVTMSSVLGHLGAAQLSDYSASKAGLIALHHSLTAELKAYPNIKTVLVEPGQLSTPLFSGTVTPNSFFAPVLEPVDVAREIIATIDKGSSAVLAMPLYARWVGWMGVLPVGVQVIARKLSGIDGAMKTFEGRGERSKEKESLI
;
A
#
# COMPACT_ATOMS: atom_id res chain seq x y z
N MET A 1 -11.39 -0.04 40.38
CA MET A 1 -10.30 0.73 39.76
C MET A 1 -9.02 -0.08 39.84
N ASN A 2 -8.75 -0.91 38.83
CA ASN A 2 -7.49 -1.66 38.73
C ASN A 2 -6.80 -1.24 37.44
N HIS A 3 -5.94 -0.24 37.55
CA HIS A 3 -5.02 0.14 36.48
C HIS A 3 -3.98 -0.98 36.33
N ARG A 4 -4.15 -1.84 35.32
CA ARG A 4 -3.03 -2.64 34.83
C ARG A 4 -2.03 -1.69 34.15
N PRO A 5 -0.72 -1.80 34.42
CA PRO A 5 0.28 -0.97 33.75
C PRO A 5 0.30 -1.29 32.25
N ARG A 6 0.24 -0.25 31.40
CA ARG A 6 0.49 -0.37 29.96
C ARG A 6 1.93 -0.82 29.77
N GLN A 7 2.15 -2.01 29.23
CA GLN A 7 3.49 -2.47 28.84
C GLN A 7 3.97 -1.69 27.62
N GLY A 8 5.14 -1.05 27.73
CA GLY A 8 5.88 -0.45 26.62
C GLY A 8 5.66 1.05 26.40
N GLU A 9 5.84 1.90 27.41
CA GLU A 9 6.07 3.33 27.15
C GLU A 9 7.48 3.55 26.60
N GLU A 10 7.68 3.26 25.31
CA GLU A 10 8.78 3.83 24.55
C GLU A 10 8.64 5.36 24.52
N LEU A 11 9.72 6.08 24.80
CA LEU A 11 9.72 7.55 24.95
C LEU A 11 9.09 8.23 23.72
N PRO A 12 8.18 9.22 23.88
CA PRO A 12 7.42 9.83 22.78
C PRO A 12 8.27 10.42 21.64
N TRP A 13 9.50 10.84 21.94
CA TRP A 13 10.44 11.44 20.99
C TRP A 13 11.24 10.41 20.16
N ALA A 14 11.27 9.13 20.57
CA ALA A 14 11.98 8.06 19.88
C ALA A 14 11.10 7.33 18.85
N LYS A 15 9.77 7.42 18.99
CA LYS A 15 8.79 6.90 18.00
C LYS A 15 9.04 7.28 16.53
N PRO A 16 9.47 8.51 16.18
CA PRO A 16 9.71 8.85 14.78
C PRO A 16 11.06 8.38 14.24
N LEU A 17 11.97 7.87 15.08
CA LEU A 17 13.34 7.54 14.69
C LEU A 17 13.42 6.12 14.11
N SER A 18 12.94 5.97 12.89
CA SER A 18 12.95 4.70 12.13
C SER A 18 14.05 4.66 11.07
N ILE A 19 14.35 3.45 10.58
CA ILE A 19 15.25 3.29 9.43
C ILE A 19 14.73 4.03 8.19
N ASP A 20 13.42 4.12 8.03
CA ASP A 20 12.74 4.90 6.99
C ASP A 20 13.04 6.39 7.11
N LEU A 21 12.97 6.96 8.31
CA LEU A 21 13.31 8.37 8.53
C LEU A 21 14.79 8.64 8.22
N LEU A 22 15.69 7.78 8.71
CA LEU A 22 17.13 7.91 8.44
C LEU A 22 17.42 7.85 6.94
N HIS A 23 16.84 6.86 6.26
CA HIS A 23 16.98 6.71 4.82
C HIS A 23 16.41 7.92 4.07
N LYS A 24 15.24 8.43 4.45
CA LYS A 24 14.64 9.64 3.86
C LYS A 24 15.53 10.87 4.04
N VAL A 25 16.07 11.08 5.25
CA VAL A 25 16.99 12.20 5.52
C VAL A 25 18.26 12.06 4.67
N LEU A 26 18.86 10.86 4.61
CA LEU A 26 20.04 10.61 3.78
C LEU A 26 19.76 10.88 2.29
N GLN A 27 18.58 10.48 1.78
CA GLN A 27 18.19 10.70 0.39
C GLN A 27 17.98 12.18 0.02
N VAL A 28 17.49 12.99 0.96
CA VAL A 28 17.28 14.44 0.74
C VAL A 28 18.56 15.24 0.97
N THR A 29 19.47 14.74 1.80
CA THR A 29 20.73 15.40 2.15
C THR A 29 21.90 14.81 1.34
N PHE A 30 22.71 13.94 1.94
CA PHE A 30 23.99 13.51 1.40
C PHE A 30 23.89 12.75 0.09
N LEU A 31 22.85 11.92 -0.09
CA LEU A 31 22.67 11.10 -1.30
C LEU A 31 21.96 11.85 -2.43
N HIS A 32 21.57 13.11 -2.24
CA HIS A 32 20.92 13.88 -3.29
C HIS A 32 21.95 14.47 -4.27
N PRO A 33 21.84 14.27 -5.60
CA PRO A 33 22.81 14.77 -6.57
C PRO A 33 23.08 16.28 -6.44
N PHE A 34 22.03 17.09 -6.26
CA PHE A 34 22.18 18.54 -6.06
C PHE A 34 23.06 18.90 -4.85
N VAL A 35 22.84 18.25 -3.69
CA VAL A 35 23.62 18.52 -2.48
C VAL A 35 25.05 18.01 -2.65
N ALA A 36 25.24 16.86 -3.30
CA ALA A 36 26.55 16.31 -3.59
C ALA A 36 27.40 17.25 -4.47
N TRP A 37 26.80 17.92 -5.46
CA TRP A 37 27.47 18.91 -6.30
C TRP A 37 27.80 20.22 -5.57
N MET A 38 27.10 20.56 -4.48
CA MET A 38 27.46 21.72 -3.66
C MET A 38 28.84 21.57 -3.00
N ILE A 39 29.26 20.34 -2.68
CA ILE A 39 30.54 20.08 -2.01
C ILE A 39 31.74 20.54 -2.87
N PRO A 40 31.95 20.05 -4.11
CA PRO A 40 33.06 20.49 -4.94
C PRO A 40 32.95 21.98 -5.32
N LEU A 41 31.73 22.52 -5.46
CA LEU A 41 31.52 23.95 -5.71
C LEU A 41 31.99 24.81 -4.54
N CYS A 42 31.68 24.44 -3.30
CA CYS A 42 32.15 25.12 -2.10
C CYS A 42 33.67 25.01 -1.94
N MET A 43 34.26 23.85 -2.19
CA MET A 43 35.73 23.69 -2.20
C MET A 43 36.39 24.58 -3.25
N ARG A 44 35.77 24.66 -4.44
CA ARG A 44 36.25 25.52 -5.52
C ARG A 44 36.12 27.01 -5.18
N ALA A 45 35.05 27.41 -4.49
CA ALA A 45 34.85 28.78 -4.01
C ALA A 45 35.92 29.20 -2.98
N GLN A 46 36.47 28.24 -2.21
CA GLN A 46 37.61 28.43 -1.32
C GLN A 46 38.97 28.43 -2.05
N ALA A 47 38.98 28.53 -3.38
CA ALA A 47 40.17 28.54 -4.23
C ALA A 47 41.05 27.27 -4.15
N MET A 48 40.48 26.12 -3.74
CA MET A 48 41.21 24.85 -3.75
C MET A 48 41.54 24.43 -5.21
N PRO A 49 42.78 23.97 -5.51
CA PRO A 49 43.17 23.55 -6.85
C PRO A 49 42.40 22.32 -7.34
N TRP A 50 42.10 22.25 -8.64
CA TRP A 50 41.39 21.10 -9.26
C TRP A 50 42.09 19.75 -9.10
N HIS A 51 43.42 19.76 -8.98
CA HIS A 51 44.23 18.55 -8.80
C HIS A 51 44.28 18.08 -7.34
N HIS A 52 43.69 18.83 -6.41
CA HIS A 52 43.64 18.42 -5.01
C HIS A 52 42.73 17.19 -4.86
N GLN A 53 43.22 16.16 -4.17
CA GLN A 53 42.54 14.87 -4.05
C GLN A 53 41.09 14.99 -3.53
N ALA A 54 40.85 15.90 -2.58
CA ALA A 54 39.51 16.15 -2.03
C ALA A 54 38.48 16.64 -3.08
N ILE A 55 38.90 17.50 -4.02
CA ILE A 55 38.04 17.94 -5.12
C ILE A 55 37.77 16.77 -6.07
N GLN A 56 38.78 15.97 -6.40
CA GLN A 56 38.61 14.82 -7.30
C GLN A 56 37.66 13.78 -6.71
N TYR A 57 37.79 13.44 -5.43
CA TYR A 57 36.88 12.50 -4.76
C TYR A 57 35.44 13.03 -4.66
N SER A 58 35.26 14.31 -4.34
CA SER A 58 33.91 14.91 -4.26
C SER A 58 33.23 15.01 -5.62
N ILE A 59 33.96 15.34 -6.70
CA ILE A 59 33.44 15.27 -8.08
C ILE A 59 33.08 13.83 -8.44
N GLY A 60 33.94 12.85 -8.12
CA GLY A 60 33.66 11.43 -8.37
C GLY A 60 32.38 10.95 -7.67
N TYR A 61 32.22 11.31 -6.39
CA TYR A 61 31.02 11.03 -5.61
C TYR A 61 29.76 11.66 -6.20
N ALA A 62 29.79 12.96 -6.51
CA ALA A 62 28.64 13.67 -7.09
C ALA A 62 28.28 13.12 -8.48
N SER A 63 29.28 12.75 -9.28
CA SER A 63 29.08 12.12 -10.60
C SER A 63 28.45 10.74 -10.47
N LEU A 64 28.91 9.91 -9.52
CA LEU A 64 28.31 8.60 -9.25
C LEU A 64 26.85 8.73 -8.82
N LEU A 65 26.54 9.62 -7.88
CA LEU A 65 25.15 9.84 -7.45
C LEU A 65 24.27 10.38 -8.58
N THR A 66 24.78 11.28 -9.41
CA THR A 66 24.06 11.79 -10.58
C THR A 66 23.78 10.67 -11.58
N MET A 67 24.77 9.80 -11.82
CA MET A 67 24.61 8.63 -12.69
C MET A 67 23.55 7.67 -12.12
N LEU A 68 23.60 7.34 -10.83
CA LEU A 68 22.61 6.47 -10.19
C LEU A 68 21.21 7.09 -10.22
N TYR A 69 21.09 8.39 -10.01
CA TYR A 69 19.83 9.12 -10.11
C TYR A 69 19.27 9.03 -11.54
N PHE A 70 20.10 9.29 -12.56
CA PHE A 70 19.69 9.18 -13.95
C PHE A 70 19.29 7.75 -14.34
N LEU A 71 20.08 6.75 -13.91
CA LEU A 71 19.74 5.34 -14.09
C LEU A 71 18.42 4.97 -13.42
N SER A 72 18.10 5.56 -12.26
CA SER A 72 16.82 5.33 -11.59
C SER A 72 15.63 5.91 -12.38
N ILE A 73 15.81 7.09 -13.00
CA ILE A 73 14.81 7.70 -13.89
C ILE A 73 14.62 6.83 -15.12
N LEU A 74 15.71 6.42 -15.77
CA LEU A 74 15.67 5.58 -16.96
C LEU A 74 15.00 4.23 -16.64
N ASN A 75 15.37 3.60 -15.53
CA ASN A 75 14.73 2.37 -15.07
C ASN A 75 13.22 2.56 -14.87
N ARG A 76 12.78 3.67 -14.28
CA ARG A 76 11.36 3.96 -14.11
C ARG A 76 10.65 4.16 -15.45
N GLN A 77 11.28 4.83 -16.42
CA GLN A 77 10.71 5.03 -17.76
C GLN A 77 10.65 3.74 -18.59
N ILE A 78 11.59 2.81 -18.39
CA ILE A 78 11.59 1.50 -19.03
C ILE A 78 10.54 0.58 -18.37
N ALA A 79 10.51 0.58 -17.03
CA ALA A 79 9.61 -0.29 -16.26
C ALA A 79 8.15 0.15 -16.39
N TYR A 80 7.89 1.45 -16.46
CA TYR A 80 6.55 2.03 -16.49
C TYR A 80 6.40 2.95 -17.69
N SER A 81 5.26 2.86 -18.37
CA SER A 81 4.92 3.76 -19.47
C SER A 81 4.82 5.22 -19.00
N LYS A 82 4.95 6.17 -19.95
CA LYS A 82 4.81 7.61 -19.68
C LYS A 82 3.56 7.89 -18.86
N ALA A 83 3.66 8.75 -17.86
CA ALA A 83 2.53 9.13 -17.04
C ALA A 83 1.34 9.66 -17.89
N ARG A 84 0.11 9.37 -17.45
CA ARG A 84 -1.10 9.95 -18.02
C ARG A 84 -1.41 11.28 -17.32
N GLU A 85 -2.19 12.12 -17.99
CA GLU A 85 -2.82 13.27 -17.33
C GLU A 85 -4.02 12.78 -16.49
N VAL A 86 -4.25 13.45 -15.36
CA VAL A 86 -5.32 13.11 -14.42
C VAL A 86 -6.04 14.40 -14.07
N ASP A 87 -7.26 14.55 -14.57
CA ASP A 87 -8.18 15.61 -14.21
C ASP A 87 -9.29 15.01 -13.35
N LEU A 88 -9.29 15.32 -12.05
CA LEU A 88 -10.26 14.75 -11.11
C LEU A 88 -11.71 15.05 -11.44
N SER A 89 -12.01 16.07 -12.26
CA SER A 89 -13.36 16.38 -12.71
C SER A 89 -13.90 15.38 -13.74
N GLU A 90 -13.02 14.62 -14.38
CA GLU A 90 -13.34 13.58 -15.37
C GLU A 90 -13.20 12.16 -14.78
N GLU A 91 -12.73 12.03 -13.53
CA GLU A 91 -12.47 10.73 -12.92
C GLU A 91 -13.64 10.26 -12.05
N VAL A 92 -14.04 9.00 -12.28
CA VAL A 92 -14.97 8.27 -11.42
C VAL A 92 -14.18 7.18 -10.68
N ILE A 93 -14.05 7.36 -9.36
CA ILE A 93 -13.18 6.56 -8.49
C ILE A 93 -14.02 5.55 -7.73
N VAL A 94 -13.81 4.26 -7.98
CA VAL A 94 -14.46 3.16 -7.27
C VAL A 94 -13.50 2.61 -6.21
N ILE A 95 -13.93 2.59 -4.95
CA ILE A 95 -13.12 2.13 -3.82
C ILE A 95 -13.85 1.00 -3.08
N THR A 96 -13.24 -0.18 -3.01
CA THR A 96 -13.78 -1.28 -2.21
C THR A 96 -13.26 -1.24 -0.78
N GLY A 97 -14.09 -1.61 0.19
CA GLY A 97 -13.76 -1.52 1.62
C GLY A 97 -13.61 -0.06 2.09
N GLY A 98 -14.38 0.85 1.49
CA GLY A 98 -14.26 2.29 1.71
C GLY A 98 -14.99 2.83 2.94
N ALA A 99 -15.70 2.00 3.72
CA ALA A 99 -16.41 2.47 4.92
C ALA A 99 -15.54 2.47 6.19
N SER A 100 -14.22 2.25 6.07
CA SER A 100 -13.28 2.37 7.20
C SER A 100 -11.82 2.41 6.79
N GLY A 101 -10.95 2.75 7.74
CA GLY A 101 -9.50 2.55 7.63
C GLY A 101 -8.92 3.30 6.43
N LEU A 102 -8.04 2.64 5.69
CA LEU A 102 -7.36 3.23 4.53
C LEU A 102 -8.34 3.64 3.41
N GLY A 103 -9.34 2.81 3.11
CA GLY A 103 -10.31 3.07 2.05
C GLY A 103 -11.15 4.32 2.33
N LEU A 104 -11.59 4.50 3.58
CA LEU A 104 -12.33 5.70 4.00
C LEU A 104 -11.50 6.96 3.86
N LEU A 105 -10.24 6.93 4.31
CA LEU A 105 -9.34 8.09 4.19
C LEU A 105 -9.14 8.51 2.73
N ILE A 106 -8.97 7.54 1.82
CA ILE A 106 -8.82 7.83 0.39
C ILE A 106 -10.13 8.39 -0.17
N ALA A 107 -11.28 7.83 0.20
CA ALA A 107 -12.60 8.30 -0.24
C ALA A 107 -12.87 9.75 0.21
N GLU A 108 -12.61 10.06 1.48
CA GLU A 108 -12.80 11.40 2.04
C GLU A 108 -11.88 12.43 1.38
N VAL A 109 -10.60 12.11 1.18
CA VAL A 109 -9.65 13.02 0.53
C VAL A 109 -10.06 13.32 -0.92
N TYR A 110 -10.47 12.30 -1.69
CA TYR A 110 -10.92 12.53 -3.07
C TYR A 110 -12.27 13.26 -3.15
N GLY A 111 -13.22 12.95 -2.27
CA GLY A 111 -14.48 13.69 -2.17
C GLY A 111 -14.26 15.16 -1.85
N MET A 112 -13.40 15.47 -0.87
CA MET A 112 -13.01 16.85 -0.53
C MET A 112 -12.32 17.60 -1.68
N ARG A 113 -11.68 16.88 -2.60
CA ARG A 113 -11.03 17.44 -3.80
C ARG A 113 -11.97 17.56 -5.00
N GLY A 114 -13.25 17.23 -4.83
CA GLY A 114 -14.28 17.36 -5.87
C GLY A 114 -14.29 16.24 -6.91
N ALA A 115 -13.61 15.12 -6.66
CA ALA A 115 -13.72 13.94 -7.51
C ALA A 115 -15.03 13.20 -7.23
N THR A 116 -15.52 12.47 -8.23
CA THR A 116 -16.67 11.58 -8.06
C THR A 116 -16.19 10.24 -7.51
N VAL A 117 -16.66 9.85 -6.32
CA VAL A 117 -16.21 8.66 -5.59
C VAL A 117 -17.38 7.74 -5.30
N ALA A 118 -17.26 6.47 -5.71
CA ALA A 118 -18.15 5.38 -5.34
C ALA A 118 -17.48 4.48 -4.29
N VAL A 119 -18.08 4.38 -3.10
CA VAL A 119 -17.62 3.50 -2.02
C VAL A 119 -18.44 2.23 -1.99
N LEU A 120 -17.77 1.07 -2.12
CA LEU A 120 -18.37 -0.25 -1.95
C LEU A 120 -17.92 -0.84 -0.62
N ASP A 121 -18.87 -1.15 0.26
CA ASP A 121 -18.61 -1.84 1.51
C ASP A 121 -19.86 -2.63 1.94
N VAL A 122 -19.68 -3.61 2.82
CA VAL A 122 -20.79 -4.36 3.44
C VAL A 122 -21.38 -3.60 4.63
N ARG A 123 -20.59 -2.68 5.22
CA ARG A 123 -21.00 -1.83 6.32
C ARG A 123 -21.41 -0.46 5.81
N ASP A 124 -22.39 0.11 6.48
CA ASP A 124 -22.86 1.44 6.16
C ASP A 124 -21.79 2.49 6.50
N LEU A 125 -21.76 3.54 5.67
CA LEU A 125 -20.83 4.64 5.82
C LEU A 125 -21.28 5.54 6.98
N GLU A 126 -20.54 5.55 8.09
CA GLU A 126 -20.89 6.32 9.29
C GLU A 126 -20.78 7.84 9.09
N SER A 127 -19.82 8.30 8.28
CA SER A 127 -19.71 9.69 7.85
C SER A 127 -20.63 9.89 6.64
N GLY A 128 -21.80 10.49 6.88
CA GLY A 128 -22.79 10.77 5.84
C GLY A 128 -22.18 11.44 4.61
N GLU A 129 -22.81 11.22 3.45
CA GLU A 129 -22.45 11.71 2.11
C GLU A 129 -21.58 12.98 2.14
N ALA A 130 -20.26 12.80 2.23
CA ALA A 130 -19.34 13.88 1.97
C ALA A 130 -19.56 14.30 0.51
N ARG A 131 -19.51 15.60 0.21
CA ARG A 131 -19.69 16.10 -1.17
C ARG A 131 -18.82 15.28 -2.13
N GLY A 132 -19.46 14.60 -3.09
CA GLY A 132 -18.79 13.78 -4.10
C GLY A 132 -18.59 12.30 -3.76
N VAL A 133 -19.03 11.83 -2.58
CA VAL A 133 -18.95 10.41 -2.19
C VAL A 133 -20.33 9.77 -2.17
N SER A 134 -20.54 8.76 -3.02
CA SER A 134 -21.74 7.93 -3.09
C SER A 134 -21.46 6.53 -2.54
N TYR A 135 -22.31 6.06 -1.64
CA TYR A 135 -22.19 4.75 -1.01
C TYR A 135 -23.04 3.70 -1.70
N TYR A 136 -22.47 2.52 -1.93
CA TYR A 136 -23.12 1.34 -2.48
C TYR A 136 -22.87 0.14 -1.57
N LYS A 137 -23.94 -0.39 -0.97
CA LYS A 137 -23.85 -1.62 -0.17
C LYS A 137 -23.55 -2.81 -1.08
N CYS A 138 -22.39 -3.43 -0.88
CA CYS A 138 -21.90 -4.51 -1.73
C CYS A 138 -20.92 -5.42 -0.97
N ASP A 139 -21.20 -6.72 -0.95
CA ASP A 139 -20.17 -7.72 -0.65
C ASP A 139 -19.35 -8.00 -1.91
N VAL A 140 -18.07 -7.62 -1.91
CA VAL A 140 -17.16 -7.89 -3.03
C VAL A 140 -16.88 -9.38 -3.22
N GLY A 141 -17.13 -10.22 -2.21
CA GLY A 141 -17.07 -11.68 -2.33
C GLY A 141 -18.25 -12.28 -3.12
N ASN A 142 -19.30 -11.49 -3.37
CA ASN A 142 -20.47 -11.87 -4.16
C ASN A 142 -20.41 -11.26 -5.56
N ARG A 143 -20.13 -12.09 -6.56
CA ARG A 143 -19.96 -11.64 -7.96
C ARG A 143 -21.23 -11.02 -8.55
N GLU A 144 -22.42 -11.51 -8.15
CA GLU A 144 -23.70 -11.00 -8.63
C GLU A 144 -23.97 -9.59 -8.08
N GLU A 145 -23.64 -9.34 -6.81
CA GLU A 145 -23.73 -8.00 -6.21
C GLU A 145 -22.76 -7.01 -6.87
N VAL A 146 -21.51 -7.42 -7.10
CA VAL A 146 -20.51 -6.58 -7.78
C VAL A 146 -20.98 -6.20 -9.18
N ALA A 147 -21.53 -7.16 -9.94
CA ALA A 147 -22.05 -6.90 -11.28
C ALA A 147 -23.23 -5.92 -11.27
N ARG A 148 -24.17 -6.07 -10.32
CA ARG A 148 -25.31 -5.16 -10.15
C ARG A 148 -24.83 -3.74 -9.81
N VAL A 149 -23.97 -3.61 -8.81
CA VAL A 149 -23.48 -2.31 -8.33
C VAL A 149 -22.64 -1.60 -9.40
N ALA A 150 -21.88 -2.34 -10.21
CA ALA A 150 -21.13 -1.74 -11.31
C ALA A 150 -22.03 -1.05 -12.33
N VAL A 151 -23.18 -1.64 -12.66
CA VAL A 151 -24.17 -1.02 -13.56
C VAL A 151 -24.83 0.20 -12.91
N GLU A 152 -25.12 0.14 -11.61
CA GLU A 152 -25.67 1.27 -10.86
C GLU A 152 -24.68 2.45 -10.83
N ILE A 153 -23.40 2.19 -10.55
CA ILE A 153 -22.35 3.21 -10.57
C ILE A 153 -22.21 3.83 -11.96
N GLU A 154 -22.15 3.02 -13.02
CA GLU A 154 -22.02 3.56 -14.38
C GLU A 154 -23.22 4.42 -14.79
N ARG A 155 -24.43 4.08 -14.32
CA ARG A 155 -25.64 4.87 -14.53
C ARG A 155 -25.64 6.17 -13.73
N ASP A 156 -25.28 6.11 -12.45
CA ASP A 156 -25.45 7.21 -11.51
C ASP A 156 -24.30 8.23 -11.59
N LEU A 157 -23.08 7.75 -11.84
CA LEU A 157 -21.84 8.53 -11.73
C LEU A 157 -21.05 8.61 -13.05
N GLY A 158 -21.36 7.76 -14.02
CA GLY A 158 -20.63 7.65 -15.28
C GLY A 158 -19.58 6.54 -15.28
N THR A 159 -18.86 6.39 -16.38
CA THR A 159 -17.90 5.28 -16.57
C THR A 159 -16.74 5.36 -15.57
N PRO A 160 -16.53 4.32 -14.73
CA PRO A 160 -15.38 4.26 -13.82
C PRO A 160 -14.04 4.33 -14.54
N THR A 161 -13.13 5.15 -14.02
CA THR A 161 -11.78 5.36 -14.57
C THR A 161 -10.70 4.96 -13.57
N ILE A 162 -11.00 4.97 -12.27
CA ILE A 162 -10.07 4.54 -11.22
C ILE A 162 -10.73 3.45 -10.38
N LEU A 163 -10.08 2.30 -10.27
CA LEU A 163 -10.51 1.19 -9.42
C LEU A 163 -9.48 0.94 -8.31
N ILE A 164 -9.90 1.06 -7.06
CA ILE A 164 -9.09 0.76 -5.88
C ILE A 164 -9.61 -0.50 -5.20
N ASN A 165 -8.95 -1.62 -5.49
CA ASN A 165 -9.22 -2.90 -4.83
C ASN A 165 -8.54 -2.94 -3.45
N ASN A 166 -9.29 -2.51 -2.43
CA ASN A 166 -8.81 -2.36 -1.05
C ASN A 166 -9.51 -3.28 -0.03
N ALA A 167 -10.73 -3.74 -0.29
CA ALA A 167 -11.48 -4.62 0.62
C ALA A 167 -10.66 -5.86 1.04
N ALA A 168 -10.65 -6.14 2.34
CA ALA A 168 -9.97 -7.31 2.89
C ALA A 168 -10.55 -7.72 4.26
N ILE A 169 -10.43 -9.02 4.56
CA ILE A 169 -10.70 -9.63 5.86
C ILE A 169 -9.49 -10.43 6.35
N VAL A 170 -9.37 -10.59 7.68
CA VAL A 170 -8.29 -11.32 8.34
C VAL A 170 -8.90 -12.16 9.47
N ASN A 171 -8.59 -13.46 9.50
CA ASN A 171 -9.05 -14.38 10.53
C ASN A 171 -8.10 -14.47 11.73
N GLY A 172 -6.77 -14.50 11.47
CA GLY A 172 -5.75 -14.51 12.53
C GLY A 172 -5.65 -15.80 13.35
N LYS A 173 -6.07 -16.93 12.77
CA LYS A 173 -6.07 -18.26 13.40
C LYS A 173 -5.01 -19.17 12.81
N SER A 174 -4.56 -20.15 13.59
CA SER A 174 -3.71 -21.21 13.05
C SER A 174 -4.48 -22.02 12.01
N LEU A 175 -3.78 -22.66 11.06
CA LEU A 175 -4.43 -23.47 10.03
C LEU A 175 -5.30 -24.59 10.62
N LEU A 176 -4.91 -25.12 11.79
CA LEU A 176 -5.67 -26.19 12.46
C LEU A 176 -6.98 -25.67 13.08
N ASP A 177 -7.06 -24.38 13.39
CA ASP A 177 -8.23 -23.75 14.02
C ASP A 177 -9.11 -22.99 13.02
N LEU A 178 -8.67 -22.87 11.76
CA LEU A 178 -9.44 -22.26 10.68
C LEU A 178 -10.51 -23.23 10.18
N SER A 179 -11.76 -22.77 10.11
CA SER A 179 -12.79 -23.54 9.41
C SER A 179 -12.61 -23.43 7.89
N LEU A 180 -13.12 -24.41 7.15
CA LEU A 180 -13.10 -24.36 5.68
C LEU A 180 -13.88 -23.14 5.16
N ASP A 181 -15.01 -22.80 5.79
CA ASP A 181 -15.81 -21.63 5.43
C ASP A 181 -15.04 -20.31 5.64
N GLU A 182 -14.25 -20.20 6.71
CA GLU A 182 -13.40 -19.04 6.98
C GLU A 182 -12.30 -18.88 5.92
N ILE A 183 -11.71 -20.00 5.49
CA ILE A 183 -10.72 -20.02 4.41
C ILE A 183 -11.38 -19.60 3.09
N GLU A 184 -12.51 -20.22 2.72
CA GLU A 184 -13.23 -19.89 1.50
C GLU A 184 -13.66 -18.43 1.46
N GLN A 185 -14.20 -17.91 2.56
CA GLN A 185 -14.62 -16.52 2.65
C GLN A 185 -13.42 -15.57 2.52
N ASN A 186 -12.27 -15.91 3.11
CA ASN A 186 -11.03 -15.13 2.94
C ASN A 186 -10.64 -15.04 1.46
N PHE A 187 -10.62 -16.17 0.75
CA PHE A 187 -10.31 -16.18 -0.68
C PHE A 187 -11.36 -15.46 -1.53
N LYS A 188 -12.65 -15.61 -1.20
CA LYS A 188 -13.75 -14.91 -1.88
C LYS A 188 -13.58 -13.40 -1.79
N VAL A 189 -13.36 -12.85 -0.59
CA VAL A 189 -13.24 -11.40 -0.39
C VAL A 189 -11.88 -10.88 -0.84
N ASN A 190 -10.79 -11.48 -0.38
CA ASN A 190 -9.44 -10.91 -0.54
C ASN A 190 -8.86 -11.14 -1.94
N LEU A 191 -9.22 -12.23 -2.63
CA LEU A 191 -8.66 -12.58 -3.94
C LEU A 191 -9.72 -12.51 -5.04
N LEU A 192 -10.76 -13.34 -4.96
CA LEU A 192 -11.78 -13.42 -6.01
C LEU A 192 -12.56 -12.10 -6.16
N GLY A 193 -12.78 -11.37 -5.07
CA GLY A 193 -13.41 -10.05 -5.12
C GLY A 193 -12.67 -9.08 -6.03
N SER A 194 -11.33 -9.11 -6.04
CA SER A 194 -10.54 -8.32 -7.00
C SER A 194 -10.72 -8.79 -8.45
N PHE A 195 -10.89 -10.09 -8.70
CA PHE A 195 -11.23 -10.58 -10.04
C PHE A 195 -12.62 -10.10 -10.48
N TYR A 196 -13.61 -10.12 -9.57
CA TYR A 196 -14.98 -9.70 -9.87
C TYR A 196 -15.04 -8.22 -10.20
N THR A 197 -14.41 -7.36 -9.39
CA THR A 197 -14.36 -5.92 -9.67
C THR A 197 -13.56 -5.60 -10.92
N LEU A 198 -12.43 -6.28 -11.16
CA LEU A 198 -11.69 -6.12 -12.41
C LEU A 198 -12.56 -6.50 -13.62
N LYS A 199 -13.29 -7.61 -13.57
CA LYS A 199 -14.18 -8.00 -14.67
C LYS A 199 -15.34 -7.02 -14.88
N ALA A 200 -15.83 -6.40 -13.81
CA ALA A 200 -16.92 -5.44 -13.88
C ALA A 200 -16.47 -4.06 -14.39
N PHE A 201 -15.35 -3.54 -13.90
CA PHE A 201 -14.95 -2.14 -14.14
C PHE A 201 -13.87 -1.96 -15.21
N LEU A 202 -12.97 -2.94 -15.39
CA LEU A 202 -11.87 -2.82 -16.38
C LEU A 202 -12.35 -2.58 -17.82
N PRO A 203 -13.46 -3.19 -18.30
CA PRO A 203 -14.00 -2.85 -19.62
C PRO A 203 -14.34 -1.36 -19.77
N GLY A 204 -14.79 -0.70 -18.69
CA GLY A 204 -15.04 0.74 -18.66
C GLY A 204 -13.75 1.55 -18.86
N LEU A 205 -12.69 1.22 -18.13
CA LEU A 205 -11.37 1.86 -18.28
C LEU A 205 -10.82 1.71 -19.70
N VAL A 206 -11.02 0.53 -20.31
CA VAL A 206 -10.61 0.27 -21.70
C VAL A 206 -11.44 1.09 -22.70
N ARG A 207 -12.76 1.20 -22.51
CA ARG A 207 -13.62 2.04 -23.35
C ARG A 207 -13.29 3.53 -23.23
N ALA A 208 -13.03 4.00 -22.02
CA ALA A 208 -12.60 5.37 -21.76
C ALA A 208 -11.21 5.66 -22.35
N GLY A 209 -10.37 4.63 -22.52
CA GLY A 209 -9.03 4.76 -23.07
C GLY A 209 -8.01 5.34 -22.10
N HIS A 210 -8.39 5.50 -20.82
CA HIS A 210 -7.51 5.89 -19.71
C HIS A 210 -8.02 5.30 -18.40
N GLY A 211 -7.15 5.22 -17.41
CA GLY A 211 -7.56 4.87 -16.06
C GLY A 211 -6.44 4.44 -15.15
N THR A 212 -6.77 4.07 -13.92
CA THR A 212 -5.82 3.56 -12.92
C THR A 212 -6.42 2.42 -12.12
N VAL A 213 -5.75 1.27 -12.08
CA VAL A 213 -6.10 0.13 -11.22
C VAL A 213 -5.12 0.07 -10.07
N VAL A 214 -5.62 0.13 -8.84
CA VAL A 214 -4.83 -0.01 -7.61
C VAL A 214 -5.18 -1.35 -6.96
N THR A 215 -4.16 -2.14 -6.63
CA THR A 215 -4.30 -3.44 -5.97
C THR A 215 -3.64 -3.38 -4.59
N MET A 216 -4.43 -3.52 -3.53
CA MET A 216 -3.93 -3.57 -2.15
C MET A 216 -3.53 -5.00 -1.76
N SER A 217 -2.22 -5.28 -1.82
CA SER A 217 -1.63 -6.51 -1.28
C SER A 217 -1.01 -6.27 0.11
N SER A 218 0.11 -6.94 0.42
CA SER A 218 0.88 -6.84 1.66
C SER A 218 2.24 -7.50 1.49
N VAL A 219 3.23 -7.09 2.30
CA VAL A 219 4.51 -7.80 2.44
C VAL A 219 4.35 -9.28 2.82
N LEU A 220 3.24 -9.64 3.46
CA LEU A 220 2.93 -11.03 3.82
C LEU A 220 2.62 -11.91 2.60
N GLY A 221 2.32 -11.31 1.44
CA GLY A 221 2.23 -12.03 0.18
C GLY A 221 3.57 -12.61 -0.30
N HIS A 222 4.70 -12.11 0.23
CA HIS A 222 6.05 -12.62 -0.10
C HIS A 222 6.61 -13.60 0.93
N LEU A 223 6.35 -13.39 2.23
CA LEU A 223 7.01 -14.15 3.31
C LEU A 223 6.11 -15.18 4.01
N GLY A 224 4.81 -14.92 4.08
CA GLY A 224 3.89 -15.60 4.98
C GLY A 224 4.22 -15.40 6.47
N ALA A 225 3.20 -15.53 7.33
CA ALA A 225 3.35 -15.49 8.78
C ALA A 225 2.48 -16.57 9.43
N ALA A 226 2.90 -17.05 10.60
CA ALA A 226 2.05 -17.92 11.42
C ALA A 226 0.69 -17.26 11.72
N GLN A 227 -0.36 -18.08 11.76
CA GLN A 227 -1.76 -17.66 11.95
C GLN A 227 -2.35 -16.76 10.84
N LEU A 228 -1.69 -16.67 9.69
CA LEU A 228 -2.12 -15.87 8.53
C LEU A 228 -1.97 -16.65 7.22
N SER A 229 -2.13 -17.98 7.23
CA SER A 229 -1.91 -18.82 6.04
C SER A 229 -2.89 -18.50 4.90
N ASP A 230 -4.17 -18.34 5.21
CA ASP A 230 -5.25 -17.96 4.28
C ASP A 230 -5.06 -16.53 3.74
N TYR A 231 -4.77 -15.58 4.63
CA TYR A 231 -4.51 -14.19 4.28
C TYR A 231 -3.24 -14.03 3.43
N SER A 232 -2.14 -14.67 3.82
CA SER A 232 -0.86 -14.58 3.08
C SER A 232 -1.01 -15.19 1.70
N ALA A 233 -1.71 -16.33 1.57
CA ALA A 233 -1.97 -16.96 0.29
C ALA A 233 -2.84 -16.07 -0.62
N SER A 234 -3.90 -15.45 -0.10
CA SER A 234 -4.73 -14.54 -0.90
C SER A 234 -3.97 -13.28 -1.34
N LYS A 235 -3.12 -12.70 -0.47
CA LYS A 235 -2.27 -11.55 -0.81
C LYS A 235 -1.16 -11.89 -1.81
N ALA A 236 -0.58 -13.09 -1.74
CA ALA A 236 0.33 -13.61 -2.76
C ALA A 236 -0.38 -13.75 -4.12
N GLY A 237 -1.61 -14.27 -4.13
CA GLY A 237 -2.46 -14.35 -5.31
C GLY A 237 -2.73 -12.97 -5.94
N LEU A 238 -2.94 -11.93 -5.14
CA LEU A 238 -3.10 -10.55 -5.64
C LEU A 238 -1.84 -9.98 -6.30
N ILE A 239 -0.65 -10.30 -5.79
CA ILE A 239 0.62 -9.89 -6.41
C ILE A 239 0.74 -10.53 -7.80
N ALA A 240 0.50 -11.84 -7.89
CA ALA A 240 0.53 -12.56 -9.16
C ALA A 240 -0.52 -12.02 -10.15
N LEU A 241 -1.76 -11.81 -9.69
CA LEU A 241 -2.82 -11.20 -10.48
C LEU A 241 -2.41 -9.83 -11.01
N HIS A 242 -1.86 -8.96 -10.15
CA HIS A 242 -1.45 -7.62 -10.54
C HIS A 242 -0.36 -7.63 -11.62
N HIS A 243 0.64 -8.51 -11.49
CA HIS A 243 1.69 -8.63 -12.49
C HIS A 243 1.16 -9.16 -13.84
N SER A 244 0.29 -10.18 -13.83
CA SER A 244 -0.35 -10.69 -15.05
C SER A 244 -1.18 -9.60 -15.72
N LEU A 245 -2.04 -8.94 -14.95
CA LEU A 245 -2.90 -7.86 -15.45
C LEU A 245 -2.06 -6.70 -16.01
N THR A 246 -0.97 -6.32 -15.34
CA THR A 246 -0.07 -5.26 -15.84
C THR A 246 0.55 -5.64 -17.18
N ALA A 247 0.90 -6.91 -17.38
CA ALA A 247 1.43 -7.39 -18.65
C ALA A 247 0.37 -7.36 -19.77
N GLU A 248 -0.87 -7.78 -19.46
CA GLU A 248 -2.02 -7.72 -20.38
C GLU A 248 -2.35 -6.26 -20.77
N LEU A 249 -2.30 -5.34 -19.81
CA LEU A 249 -2.64 -3.93 -20.01
C LEU A 249 -1.56 -3.12 -20.74
N LYS A 250 -0.41 -3.72 -21.11
CA LYS A 250 0.59 -3.03 -21.96
C LYS A 250 0.04 -2.58 -23.31
N ALA A 251 -1.02 -3.23 -23.81
CA ALA A 251 -1.73 -2.81 -25.01
C ALA A 251 -2.49 -1.47 -24.84
N TYR A 252 -2.72 -1.02 -23.61
CA TYR A 252 -3.46 0.19 -23.27
C TYR A 252 -2.56 1.15 -22.48
N PRO A 253 -1.68 1.93 -23.14
CA PRO A 253 -0.60 2.66 -22.48
C PRO A 253 -1.09 3.72 -21.48
N ASN A 254 -2.34 4.16 -21.58
CA ASN A 254 -2.96 5.15 -20.69
C ASN A 254 -3.71 4.54 -19.49
N ILE A 255 -3.76 3.21 -19.39
CA ILE A 255 -4.26 2.52 -18.19
C ILE A 255 -3.07 2.19 -17.30
N LYS A 256 -3.08 2.72 -16.08
CA LYS A 256 -2.00 2.56 -15.10
C LYS A 256 -2.35 1.51 -14.08
N THR A 257 -1.32 0.88 -13.54
CA THR A 257 -1.44 -0.14 -12.51
C THR A 257 -0.55 0.23 -11.32
N VAL A 258 -1.12 0.21 -10.12
CA VAL A 258 -0.42 0.51 -8.87
C VAL A 258 -0.57 -0.68 -7.93
N LEU A 259 0.52 -1.36 -7.61
CA LEU A 259 0.54 -2.40 -6.59
C LEU A 259 0.97 -1.77 -5.27
N VAL A 260 0.23 -2.03 -4.20
CA VAL A 260 0.58 -1.53 -2.86
C VAL A 260 0.90 -2.71 -1.96
N GLU A 261 2.09 -2.70 -1.38
CA GLU A 261 2.61 -3.77 -0.52
C GLU A 261 2.99 -3.19 0.84
N PRO A 262 2.00 -2.85 1.68
CA PRO A 262 2.27 -2.31 3.00
C PRO A 262 2.74 -3.41 3.96
N GLY A 263 3.57 -2.99 4.91
CA GLY A 263 3.83 -3.67 6.17
C GLY A 263 2.63 -3.61 7.10
N GLN A 264 2.87 -3.65 8.41
CA GLN A 264 1.81 -3.54 9.41
C GLN A 264 1.21 -2.13 9.40
N LEU A 265 -0.12 -2.04 9.26
CA LEU A 265 -0.87 -0.78 9.29
C LEU A 265 -1.63 -0.64 10.61
N SER A 266 -1.65 0.57 11.20
CA SER A 266 -2.49 0.91 12.36
C SER A 266 -3.98 1.07 11.97
N THR A 267 -4.58 0.00 11.43
CA THR A 267 -6.00 -0.03 11.04
C THR A 267 -6.81 -0.94 11.97
N PRO A 268 -8.15 -0.78 12.05
CA PRO A 268 -9.00 -1.70 12.79
C PRO A 268 -8.86 -3.18 12.36
N LEU A 269 -8.40 -3.44 11.13
CA LEU A 269 -8.19 -4.79 10.60
C LEU A 269 -7.11 -5.58 11.36
N PHE A 270 -6.11 -4.90 11.91
CA PHE A 270 -4.99 -5.49 12.65
C PHE A 270 -4.95 -5.09 14.13
N SER A 271 -6.13 -4.77 14.71
CA SER A 271 -6.24 -4.46 16.14
C SER A 271 -5.72 -5.62 16.99
N GLY A 272 -4.91 -5.29 18.01
CA GLY A 272 -4.33 -6.26 18.94
C GLY A 272 -3.01 -6.89 18.49
N THR A 273 -2.52 -6.66 17.26
CA THR A 273 -1.22 -7.22 16.82
C THR A 273 -0.01 -6.60 17.55
N VAL A 274 0.97 -7.44 17.92
CA VAL A 274 2.24 -6.97 18.50
C VAL A 274 3.19 -6.55 17.40
N THR A 275 3.72 -5.32 17.49
CA THR A 275 4.83 -4.86 16.63
C THR A 275 6.13 -5.47 17.13
N PRO A 276 6.81 -6.35 16.37
CA PRO A 276 8.00 -7.03 16.87
C PRO A 276 9.22 -6.12 17.02
N ASN A 277 9.35 -5.11 16.17
CA ASN A 277 10.48 -4.18 16.17
C ASN A 277 10.13 -2.85 15.46
N SER A 278 9.89 -1.79 16.23
CA SER A 278 9.50 -0.47 15.75
C SER A 278 10.56 0.24 14.89
N PHE A 279 11.85 -0.13 15.03
CA PHE A 279 12.95 0.50 14.30
C PHE A 279 13.11 -0.04 12.86
N PHE A 280 13.08 -1.37 12.70
CA PHE A 280 13.26 -2.03 11.38
C PHE A 280 11.95 -2.30 10.65
N ALA A 281 10.85 -2.46 11.38
CA ALA A 281 9.52 -2.69 10.84
C ALA A 281 8.52 -1.73 11.53
N PRO A 282 8.64 -0.42 11.28
CA PRO A 282 7.73 0.55 11.88
C PRO A 282 6.29 0.30 11.43
N VAL A 283 5.35 0.51 12.34
CA VAL A 283 3.91 0.52 12.00
C VAL A 283 3.65 1.74 11.13
N LEU A 284 2.98 1.51 10.00
CA LEU A 284 2.58 2.56 9.08
C LEU A 284 1.26 3.17 9.53
N GLU A 285 1.22 4.50 9.56
CA GLU A 285 -0.03 5.23 9.70
C GLU A 285 -0.80 5.18 8.36
N PRO A 286 -2.11 4.85 8.37
CA PRO A 286 -2.93 4.77 7.15
C PRO A 286 -2.90 6.05 6.31
N VAL A 287 -2.74 7.21 6.94
CA VAL A 287 -2.64 8.52 6.27
C VAL A 287 -1.40 8.60 5.38
N ASP A 288 -0.26 8.05 5.81
CA ASP A 288 0.96 8.07 5.00
C ASP A 288 0.84 7.18 3.77
N VAL A 289 0.20 6.02 3.91
CA VAL A 289 -0.08 5.10 2.80
C VAL A 289 -1.09 5.71 1.84
N ALA A 290 -2.18 6.29 2.36
CA ALA A 290 -3.18 7.00 1.55
C ALA A 290 -2.53 8.11 0.73
N ARG A 291 -1.66 8.92 1.36
CA ARG A 291 -0.95 10.01 0.68
C ARG A 291 -0.11 9.50 -0.49
N GLU A 292 0.62 8.41 -0.33
CA GLU A 292 1.47 7.87 -1.41
C GLU A 292 0.64 7.27 -2.55
N ILE A 293 -0.46 6.58 -2.21
CA ILE A 293 -1.42 6.06 -3.21
C ILE A 293 -1.98 7.22 -4.02
N ILE A 294 -2.53 8.24 -3.35
CA ILE A 294 -3.12 9.43 -3.98
C ILE A 294 -2.09 10.16 -4.83
N ALA A 295 -0.89 10.40 -4.31
CA ALA A 295 0.18 11.07 -5.06
C ALA A 295 0.59 10.28 -6.32
N THR A 296 0.56 8.95 -6.27
CA THR A 296 0.88 8.09 -7.41
C THR A 296 -0.23 8.10 -8.45
N ILE A 297 -1.49 8.04 -8.01
CA ILE A 297 -2.67 8.14 -8.87
C ILE A 297 -2.68 9.50 -9.56
N ASP A 298 -2.56 10.60 -8.83
CA ASP A 298 -2.58 11.97 -9.36
C ASP A 298 -1.43 12.24 -10.33
N LYS A 299 -0.26 11.63 -10.07
CA LYS A 299 0.88 11.68 -11.00
C LYS A 299 0.58 10.90 -12.31
N GLY A 300 -0.45 10.06 -12.33
CA GLY A 300 -0.83 9.26 -13.49
C GLY A 300 0.22 8.21 -13.86
N SER A 301 0.99 7.68 -12.90
CA SER A 301 2.07 6.71 -13.16
C SER A 301 1.78 5.34 -12.58
N SER A 302 2.18 4.28 -13.28
CA SER A 302 2.25 2.95 -12.67
C SER A 302 3.37 2.89 -11.64
N ALA A 303 3.19 2.10 -10.58
CA ALA A 303 4.19 1.93 -9.52
C ALA A 303 3.97 0.64 -8.70
N VAL A 304 5.03 0.18 -8.05
CA VAL A 304 4.93 -0.74 -6.90
C VAL A 304 5.31 0.04 -5.65
N LEU A 305 4.31 0.27 -4.79
CA LEU A 305 4.41 1.01 -3.54
C LEU A 305 4.64 0.03 -2.39
N ALA A 306 5.90 -0.35 -2.18
CA ALA A 306 6.31 -1.19 -1.07
C ALA A 306 6.83 -0.31 0.09
N MET A 307 6.13 -0.38 1.23
CA MET A 307 6.42 0.44 2.42
C MET A 307 6.19 -0.38 3.69
N PRO A 308 6.95 -0.19 4.78
CA PRO A 308 8.16 0.66 4.93
C PRO A 308 9.35 0.16 4.10
N LEU A 309 10.53 0.75 4.25
CA LEU A 309 11.73 0.49 3.44
C LEU A 309 12.07 -1.00 3.30
N TYR A 310 11.88 -1.79 4.35
CA TYR A 310 12.15 -3.23 4.31
C TYR A 310 11.26 -3.98 3.31
N ALA A 311 10.03 -3.50 3.06
CA ALA A 311 9.10 -4.09 2.11
C ALA A 311 9.69 -4.14 0.70
N ARG A 312 10.51 -3.14 0.33
CA ARG A 312 11.17 -3.07 -0.98
C ARG A 312 12.20 -4.18 -1.19
N TRP A 313 12.70 -4.76 -0.11
CA TRP A 313 13.74 -5.79 -0.11
C TRP A 313 13.22 -7.14 0.32
N VAL A 314 11.94 -7.24 0.68
CA VAL A 314 11.36 -8.45 1.27
C VAL A 314 11.47 -9.66 0.35
N GLY A 315 11.37 -9.46 -0.97
CA GLY A 315 11.53 -10.52 -1.97
C GLY A 315 12.92 -11.18 -1.98
N TRP A 316 13.97 -10.49 -1.49
CA TRP A 316 15.31 -11.08 -1.40
C TRP A 316 15.40 -12.22 -0.40
N MET A 317 14.49 -12.29 0.57
CA MET A 317 14.41 -13.41 1.51
C MET A 317 14.30 -14.76 0.80
N GLY A 318 13.61 -14.82 -0.35
CA GLY A 318 13.46 -16.04 -1.14
C GLY A 318 14.76 -16.54 -1.78
N VAL A 319 15.78 -15.68 -1.92
CA VAL A 319 17.08 -16.03 -2.53
C VAL A 319 18.12 -16.42 -1.47
N LEU A 320 17.89 -16.09 -0.19
CA LEU A 320 18.84 -16.39 0.88
C LEU A 320 18.85 -17.89 1.24
N PRO A 321 19.97 -18.44 1.74
CA PRO A 321 19.99 -19.81 2.27
C PRO A 321 18.98 -20.02 3.38
N VAL A 322 18.33 -21.18 3.42
CA VAL A 322 17.22 -21.50 4.36
C VAL A 322 17.58 -21.23 5.82
N GLY A 323 18.81 -21.54 6.25
CA GLY A 323 19.27 -21.25 7.61
C GLY A 323 19.26 -19.76 7.96
N VAL A 324 19.65 -18.90 7.02
CA VAL A 324 19.61 -17.43 7.18
C VAL A 324 18.17 -16.95 7.24
N GLN A 325 17.28 -17.51 6.41
CA GLN A 325 15.85 -17.19 6.46
C GLN A 325 15.25 -17.49 7.84
N VAL A 326 15.53 -18.67 8.40
CA VAL A 326 15.03 -19.05 9.73
C VAL A 326 15.54 -18.11 10.83
N ILE A 327 16.82 -17.74 10.78
CA ILE A 327 17.40 -16.78 11.75
C ILE A 327 16.71 -15.42 11.61
N ALA A 328 16.60 -14.89 10.39
CA ALA A 328 15.95 -13.61 10.12
C ALA A 328 14.49 -13.59 10.58
N ARG A 329 13.73 -14.68 10.32
CA ARG A 329 12.35 -14.83 10.82
C ARG A 329 12.29 -14.78 12.34
N LYS A 330 13.15 -15.53 13.03
CA LYS A 330 13.22 -15.53 14.51
C LYS A 330 13.54 -14.15 15.07
N LEU A 331 14.53 -13.45 14.49
CA LEU A 331 14.91 -12.10 14.91
C LEU A 331 13.80 -11.06 14.64
N SER A 332 13.07 -11.23 13.55
CA SER A 332 11.96 -10.33 13.18
C SER A 332 10.71 -10.52 14.03
N GLY A 333 10.56 -11.64 14.75
CA GLY A 333 9.37 -11.96 15.54
C GLY A 333 8.06 -12.11 14.73
N ILE A 334 8.14 -12.20 13.40
CA ILE A 334 6.98 -12.26 12.50
C ILE A 334 5.98 -13.38 12.86
N ASP A 335 6.50 -14.54 13.28
CA ASP A 335 5.69 -15.72 13.63
C ASP A 335 5.02 -15.63 15.02
N GLY A 336 5.33 -14.59 15.80
CA GLY A 336 4.69 -14.32 17.09
C GLY A 336 3.69 -13.16 17.08
N ALA A 337 3.62 -12.38 15.99
CA ALA A 337 2.90 -11.11 15.93
C ALA A 337 1.38 -11.24 16.14
N MET A 338 0.81 -12.40 15.79
CA MET A 338 -0.64 -12.66 15.81
C MET A 338 -1.15 -13.27 17.12
N LYS A 339 -0.28 -13.54 18.10
CA LYS A 339 -0.68 -14.18 19.37
C LYS A 339 -1.70 -13.39 20.20
N THR A 340 -1.78 -12.08 19.99
CA THR A 340 -2.65 -11.15 20.73
C THR A 340 -3.68 -10.48 19.80
N PHE A 341 -3.83 -11.00 18.59
CA PHE A 341 -4.78 -10.48 17.62
C PHE A 341 -6.22 -10.65 18.12
N GLU A 342 -6.92 -9.53 18.27
CA GLU A 342 -8.35 -9.46 18.60
C GLU A 342 -9.19 -9.36 17.29
N GLY A 343 -8.56 -8.84 16.24
CA GLY A 343 -9.20 -8.58 14.96
C GLY A 343 -10.33 -7.56 15.08
N ARG A 344 -11.18 -7.54 14.05
CA ARG A 344 -12.23 -6.53 13.92
C ARG A 344 -13.50 -6.86 14.72
N GLY A 345 -13.77 -8.14 14.99
CA GLY A 345 -15.06 -8.63 15.51
C GLY A 345 -15.23 -8.62 17.02
N GLU A 346 -14.14 -8.61 17.81
CA GLU A 346 -14.24 -8.64 19.28
C GLU A 346 -14.58 -7.27 19.87
N ARG A 347 -14.04 -6.17 19.32
CA ARG A 347 -14.34 -4.80 19.77
C ARG A 347 -15.79 -4.36 19.57
N SER A 348 -16.46 -4.90 18.54
CA SER A 348 -17.90 -4.65 18.31
C SER A 348 -18.76 -5.34 19.37
N LYS A 349 -18.41 -6.56 19.78
CA LYS A 349 -19.13 -7.28 20.86
C LYS A 349 -18.94 -6.62 22.22
N GLU A 350 -17.74 -6.10 22.49
CA GLU A 350 -17.45 -5.39 23.75
C GLU A 350 -18.24 -4.08 23.84
N LYS A 351 -18.35 -3.32 22.74
CA LYS A 351 -19.19 -2.11 22.68
C LYS A 351 -20.69 -2.42 22.79
N GLU A 352 -21.18 -3.50 22.20
CA GLU A 352 -22.58 -3.94 22.34
C GLU A 352 -22.91 -4.46 23.75
N SER A 353 -21.94 -5.00 24.48
CA SER A 353 -22.13 -5.45 25.87
C SER A 353 -22.07 -4.32 26.92
N LEU A 354 -21.68 -3.12 26.52
CA LEU A 354 -21.53 -1.92 27.37
C LEU A 354 -22.66 -0.89 27.15
N ILE A 355 -23.64 -1.22 26.31
CA ILE A 355 -24.92 -0.52 26.11
C ILE A 355 -26.00 -1.42 26.70
#